data_AF-A0A4S8I3U3-F1
#
_entry.id   AF-A0A4S8I3U3-F1
#
_cell.length_a   1.000
_cell.length_b   1.000
_cell.length_c   1.000
_cell.angle_alpha   90.00
_cell.angle_beta   90.00
_cell.angle_gamma   90.00
#
_symmetry.space_group_name_H-M   'P 1'
#
loop_
_entity.id
_entity.type
_entity.pdbx_description
1 polymer ?
#
loop_
_entity_poly.entity_id
_entity_poly.type
_entity_poly.pdbx_seq_one_letter_code
_entity_poly.pdbx_strand_id
1 'polypeptide(L)'
;MINWWAIVMLLAPVQGILLSVALLIQAKKREVSNIFLALMLFIISLELLTALSIQMHYMPFPFWLLESYLVLPPSVLLFIQANANPNFQLNRKQLLLYVPALIEIVVETTNYIRYRMTGKFTALLEIKAWFIITELLPILCMVIVLFIYVRKLSVITKQTRSI
;
A
#
# COMPACT_ATOMS: atom_id res chain seq x y z
N MET A 1 25.49 2.87 -21.82
CA MET A 1 26.11 3.47 -20.62
C MET A 1 25.17 3.25 -19.46
N ILE A 2 25.60 2.56 -18.39
CA ILE A 2 24.82 2.46 -17.17
C ILE A 2 24.75 3.86 -16.57
N ASN A 3 23.56 4.44 -16.58
CA ASN A 3 23.31 5.75 -16.01
C ASN A 3 23.29 5.57 -14.48
N TRP A 4 24.14 6.28 -13.74
CA TRP A 4 24.22 6.16 -12.28
C TRP A 4 22.86 6.42 -11.61
N TRP A 5 22.02 7.26 -12.24
CA TRP A 5 20.61 7.46 -11.88
C TRP A 5 19.80 6.16 -11.84
N ALA A 6 20.01 5.26 -12.80
CA ALA A 6 19.31 3.98 -12.86
C ALA A 6 19.70 3.07 -11.68
N ILE A 7 20.95 3.12 -11.23
CA ILE A 7 21.42 2.37 -10.06
C ILE A 7 20.72 2.88 -8.81
N VAL A 8 20.67 4.20 -8.61
CA VAL A 8 19.99 4.81 -7.45
C VAL A 8 18.49 4.49 -7.46
N MET A 9 17.85 4.63 -8.62
CA MET A 9 16.43 4.31 -8.81
C MET A 9 16.12 2.83 -8.55
N LEU A 10 17.06 1.91 -8.80
CA LEU A 10 16.90 0.48 -8.50
C LEU A 10 17.12 0.17 -7.01
N LEU A 11 18.08 0.83 -6.37
CA LEU A 11 18.42 0.59 -4.97
C LEU A 11 17.28 0.99 -4.03
N ALA A 12 16.59 2.10 -4.30
CA ALA A 12 15.49 2.60 -3.47
C ALA A 12 14.35 1.58 -3.26
N PRO A 13 13.69 1.03 -4.30
CA PRO A 13 12.63 0.04 -4.13
C PRO A 13 13.15 -1.27 -3.51
N VAL A 14 14.36 -1.72 -3.87
CA VAL A 14 14.96 -2.92 -3.27
C VAL A 14 15.17 -2.75 -1.77
N GLN A 15 15.71 -1.61 -1.33
CA GLN A 15 15.87 -1.30 0.09
C GLN A 15 14.53 -1.20 0.82
N GLY A 16 13.54 -0.56 0.19
CA GLY A 16 12.20 -0.45 0.75
C GLY A 16 11.51 -1.81 0.93
N ILE A 17 11.65 -2.73 -0.04
CA ILE A 17 11.17 -4.11 0.07
C ILE A 17 11.91 -4.84 1.21
N LEU A 18 13.24 -4.77 1.27
CA LEU A 18 14.02 -5.41 2.34
C LEU A 18 13.62 -4.88 3.73
N LEU A 19 13.41 -3.57 3.86
CA LEU A 19 12.97 -2.94 5.10
C LEU A 19 11.56 -3.39 5.48
N SER A 20 10.63 -3.48 4.52
CA SER A 20 9.28 -3.97 4.78
C SER A 20 9.28 -5.41 5.32
N VAL A 21 10.10 -6.29 4.74
CA VAL A 21 10.26 -7.67 5.22
C VAL A 21 10.87 -7.70 6.62
N ALA A 22 11.91 -6.89 6.87
CA ALA A 22 12.54 -6.79 8.18
C ALA A 22 11.53 -6.34 9.27
N LEU A 23 10.66 -5.38 8.94
CA LEU A 23 9.59 -4.91 9.84
C LEU A 23 8.54 -6.00 10.10
N LEU A 24 8.14 -6.77 9.10
CA LEU A 24 7.20 -7.90 9.27
C LEU A 24 7.78 -8.99 10.16
N ILE A 25 9.06 -9.33 10.01
CA ILE A 25 9.75 -10.30 10.87
C ILE A 25 9.78 -9.80 12.32
N GLN A 26 10.03 -8.50 12.53
CA GLN A 26 10.10 -7.88 13.85
C GLN A 26 8.72 -7.66 14.49
N ALA A 27 7.65 -7.54 13.69
CA ALA A 27 6.29 -7.34 14.19
C ALA A 27 5.84 -8.41 15.19
N LYS A 28 6.37 -9.64 15.06
CA LYS A 28 6.09 -10.75 15.99
C LYS A 28 6.61 -10.50 17.42
N LYS A 29 7.56 -9.58 17.60
CA LYS A 29 8.25 -9.37 18.88
C LYS A 29 7.78 -8.16 19.69
N ARG A 30 7.20 -7.09 19.13
CA ARG A 30 6.80 -5.94 19.98
C ARG A 30 5.82 -4.88 19.46
N GLU A 31 5.50 -4.76 18.17
CA GLU A 31 4.75 -3.58 17.69
C GLU A 31 3.86 -3.94 16.49
N VAL A 32 2.53 -4.02 16.70
CA VAL A 32 1.54 -4.25 15.62
C VAL A 32 1.59 -3.13 14.57
N SER A 33 2.00 -1.92 14.98
CA SER A 33 2.25 -0.77 14.11
C SER A 33 3.25 -1.08 12.98
N ASN A 34 4.28 -1.90 13.24
CA ASN A 34 5.28 -2.28 12.24
C ASN A 34 4.70 -3.06 11.07
N ILE A 35 3.61 -3.80 11.27
CA ILE A 35 2.92 -4.52 10.18
C ILE A 35 2.37 -3.51 9.18
N PHE A 36 1.66 -2.49 9.67
CA PHE A 36 1.05 -1.48 8.80
C PHE A 36 2.10 -0.60 8.13
N LEU A 37 3.19 -0.27 8.84
CA LEU A 37 4.32 0.43 8.24
C LEU A 37 4.98 -0.39 7.13
N ALA A 38 5.17 -1.68 7.36
CA ALA A 38 5.70 -2.58 6.35
C ALA A 38 4.82 -2.65 5.12
N LEU A 39 3.49 -2.74 5.27
CA LEU A 39 2.55 -2.76 4.14
C LEU A 39 2.64 -1.48 3.31
N MET A 40 2.68 -0.30 3.96
CA MET A 40 2.83 0.97 3.24
C MET A 40 4.16 1.03 2.47
N LEU A 41 5.27 0.69 3.13
CA LEU A 41 6.59 0.66 2.50
C LEU A 41 6.64 -0.32 1.34
N PHE A 42 6.01 -1.49 1.49
CA PHE A 42 5.97 -2.51 0.45
C PHE A 42 5.26 -2.00 -0.80
N ILE A 43 4.05 -1.43 -0.67
CA ILE A 43 3.28 -0.89 -1.80
C ILE A 43 4.04 0.25 -2.49
N ILE A 44 4.60 1.20 -1.74
CA ILE A 44 5.39 2.30 -2.32
C ILE A 44 6.63 1.76 -3.05
N SER A 45 7.27 0.73 -2.50
CA SER A 45 8.44 0.13 -3.13
C SER A 45 8.08 -0.63 -4.41
N LEU A 46 6.91 -1.27 -4.46
CA LEU A 46 6.41 -1.91 -5.67
C LEU A 46 6.12 -0.88 -6.76
N GLU A 47 5.46 0.23 -6.44
CA GLU A 47 5.19 1.31 -7.40
C GLU A 47 6.49 1.87 -8.00
N LEU A 48 7.49 2.15 -7.15
CA LEU A 48 8.80 2.60 -7.63
C LEU A 48 9.48 1.55 -8.54
N LEU A 49 9.34 0.26 -8.21
CA LEU A 49 9.85 -0.81 -9.04
C LEU A 49 9.07 -0.89 -10.37
N THR A 50 7.76 -0.64 -10.36
CA THR A 50 6.87 -0.68 -11.53
C THR A 50 7.27 0.41 -12.50
N ALA A 51 7.39 1.65 -12.00
CA ALA A 51 7.84 2.80 -12.77
C ALA A 51 9.22 2.56 -13.41
N LEU A 52 10.17 1.99 -12.65
CA LEU A 52 11.50 1.68 -13.16
C LEU A 52 11.46 0.59 -14.24
N SER A 53 10.70 -0.48 -14.05
CA SER A 53 10.55 -1.56 -15.02
C SER A 53 9.95 -1.07 -16.34
N ILE A 54 8.95 -0.18 -16.28
CA ILE A 54 8.37 0.47 -17.46
C ILE A 54 9.44 1.30 -18.18
N GLN A 55 10.21 2.13 -17.44
CA GLN A 55 11.27 2.94 -18.02
C GLN A 55 12.35 2.10 -18.73
N MET A 56 12.72 0.96 -18.14
CA MET A 56 13.73 0.05 -18.67
C MET A 56 13.18 -0.90 -19.74
N HIS A 57 11.88 -0.88 -20.03
CA HIS A 57 11.19 -1.81 -20.94
C HIS A 57 11.44 -3.28 -20.59
N TYR A 58 11.70 -3.58 -19.31
CA TYR A 58 12.04 -4.91 -18.84
C TYR A 58 11.27 -5.26 -17.56
N MET A 59 10.43 -6.28 -17.67
CA MET A 59 9.53 -6.71 -16.60
C MET A 59 9.53 -8.23 -16.50
N PRO A 60 10.47 -8.82 -15.74
CA PRO A 60 10.63 -10.27 -15.67
C PRO A 60 9.50 -10.95 -14.88
N PHE A 61 8.84 -10.22 -13.98
CA PHE A 61 7.81 -10.75 -13.11
C PHE A 61 6.68 -9.71 -12.92
N PRO A 62 5.40 -10.11 -12.89
CA PRO A 62 4.28 -9.18 -12.82
C PRO A 62 3.99 -8.71 -11.39
N PHE A 63 4.95 -8.06 -10.75
CA PHE A 63 4.81 -7.60 -9.37
C PHE A 63 3.76 -6.50 -9.20
N TRP A 64 3.38 -5.78 -10.26
CA TRP A 64 2.27 -4.81 -10.27
C TRP A 64 0.94 -5.45 -9.86
N LEU A 65 0.75 -6.76 -10.02
CA LEU A 65 -0.46 -7.47 -9.60
C LEU A 65 -0.67 -7.46 -8.08
N LEU A 66 0.38 -7.20 -7.30
CA LEU A 66 0.30 -7.06 -5.84
C LEU A 66 0.17 -5.59 -5.41
N GLU A 67 0.24 -4.67 -6.36
CA GLU A 67 0.24 -3.23 -6.12
C GLU A 67 -1.19 -2.71 -6.07
N SER A 68 -1.79 -2.74 -4.87
CA SER A 68 -3.12 -2.18 -4.64
C SER A 68 -3.04 -0.93 -3.77
N TYR A 69 -3.40 0.23 -4.34
CA TYR A 69 -3.46 1.49 -3.60
C TYR A 69 -4.53 1.49 -2.49
N LEU A 70 -5.54 0.63 -2.60
CA LEU A 70 -6.56 0.43 -1.55
C LEU A 70 -5.97 -0.10 -0.23
N VAL A 71 -4.74 -0.64 -0.24
CA VAL A 71 -4.01 -1.04 0.97
C VAL A 71 -3.56 0.17 1.80
N LEU A 72 -3.26 1.30 1.17
CA LEU A 72 -2.62 2.44 1.85
C LEU A 72 -3.54 3.12 2.89
N PRO A 73 -4.78 3.53 2.58
CA PRO A 73 -5.64 4.20 3.56
C PRO A 73 -5.87 3.40 4.86
N PRO A 74 -6.24 2.11 4.83
CA PRO A 74 -6.41 1.35 6.06
C PRO A 74 -5.08 1.10 6.79
N SER A 75 -3.97 0.96 6.07
CA SER A 75 -2.65 0.84 6.70
C SER A 75 -2.28 2.10 7.48
N VAL A 76 -2.45 3.29 6.90
CA VAL A 76 -2.22 4.56 7.60
C VAL A 76 -3.14 4.68 8.82
N LEU A 77 -4.43 4.39 8.66
CA LEU A 77 -5.39 4.49 9.75
C LEU A 77 -5.03 3.58 10.93
N LEU A 78 -4.72 2.31 10.66
CA LEU A 78 -4.39 1.35 11.71
C LEU A 78 -2.99 1.58 12.29
N PHE A 79 -2.04 2.06 11.50
CA PHE A 79 -0.74 2.53 11.97
C PHE A 79 -0.88 3.62 13.02
N ILE A 80 -1.71 4.63 12.73
CA ILE A 80 -1.99 5.73 13.66
C ILE A 80 -2.68 5.21 14.93
N GLN A 81 -3.68 4.34 14.78
CA GLN A 81 -4.39 3.79 15.94
C GLN A 81 -3.47 2.95 16.84
N ALA A 82 -2.57 2.17 16.25
CA ALA A 82 -1.59 1.36 16.98
C ALA A 82 -0.58 2.22 17.75
N ASN A 83 -0.12 3.34 17.18
CA ASN A 83 0.82 4.24 17.86
C ASN A 83 0.14 5.18 18.88
N ALA A 84 -1.12 5.54 18.66
CA ALA A 84 -1.84 6.47 19.54
C ALA A 84 -2.47 5.79 20.76
N ASN A 85 -2.69 4.47 20.72
CA ASN A 85 -3.28 3.73 21.82
C ASN A 85 -2.36 2.56 22.23
N PRO A 86 -1.74 2.60 23.43
CA PRO A 86 -0.83 1.56 23.88
C PRO A 86 -1.51 0.18 24.06
N ASN A 87 -2.85 0.15 24.19
CA ASN A 87 -3.64 -1.07 24.32
C ASN A 87 -4.27 -1.52 22.99
N PHE A 88 -3.80 -0.99 21.85
CA PHE A 88 -4.35 -1.35 20.55
C PHE A 88 -4.16 -2.85 20.27
N GLN A 89 -5.26 -3.52 19.92
CA GLN A 89 -5.25 -4.91 19.47
C GLN A 89 -5.94 -4.99 18.10
N LEU A 90 -5.27 -5.64 17.15
CA LEU A 90 -5.82 -5.86 15.82
C LEU A 90 -6.98 -6.85 15.90
N ASN A 91 -8.16 -6.43 15.47
CA ASN A 91 -9.35 -7.28 15.42
C ASN A 91 -9.69 -7.71 13.99
N ARG A 92 -10.48 -8.77 13.85
CA ARG A 92 -10.90 -9.28 12.53
C ARG A 92 -11.74 -8.27 11.72
N LYS A 93 -12.47 -7.37 12.38
CA LYS A 93 -13.28 -6.35 11.70
C LYS A 93 -12.41 -5.30 11.01
N GLN A 94 -11.27 -4.95 11.59
CA GLN A 94 -10.28 -4.06 11.01
C GLN A 94 -9.59 -4.71 9.81
N LEU A 95 -9.41 -6.03 9.82
CA LEU A 95 -8.91 -6.76 8.65
C LEU A 95 -9.87 -6.68 7.45
N LEU A 96 -11.18 -6.51 7.67
CA LEU A 96 -12.15 -6.35 6.58
C LEU A 96 -11.89 -5.08 5.75
N LEU A 97 -11.18 -4.09 6.30
CA LEU A 97 -10.81 -2.89 5.55
C LEU A 97 -9.87 -3.18 4.37
N TYR A 98 -9.19 -4.34 4.37
CA TYR A 98 -8.32 -4.79 3.29
C TYR A 98 -9.04 -5.65 2.25
N VAL A 99 -10.33 -5.97 2.44
CA VAL A 99 -11.11 -6.78 1.48
C VAL A 99 -11.16 -6.14 0.09
N PRO A 100 -11.39 -4.82 -0.08
CA PRO A 100 -11.36 -4.19 -1.39
C PRO A 100 -10.03 -4.39 -2.12
N ALA A 101 -8.90 -4.23 -1.43
CA ALA A 101 -7.58 -4.46 -1.98
C ALA A 101 -7.36 -5.93 -2.37
N LEU A 102 -7.84 -6.88 -1.57
CA LEU A 102 -7.76 -8.31 -1.90
C LEU A 102 -8.59 -8.64 -3.15
N ILE A 103 -9.78 -8.06 -3.28
CA ILE A 103 -10.63 -8.24 -4.48
C ILE A 103 -9.91 -7.69 -5.72
N GLU A 104 -9.31 -6.51 -5.61
CA GLU A 104 -8.50 -5.90 -6.67
C GLU A 104 -7.40 -6.85 -7.15
N ILE A 105 -6.52 -7.28 -6.23
CA ILE A 105 -5.41 -8.19 -6.52
C ILE A 105 -5.90 -9.49 -7.18
N VAL A 106 -6.99 -10.10 -6.69
CA VAL A 106 -7.53 -11.34 -7.23
C VAL A 106 -8.06 -11.16 -8.66
N VAL A 107 -8.80 -10.07 -8.91
CA VAL A 107 -9.37 -9.80 -10.25
C VAL A 107 -8.27 -9.48 -11.25
N GLU A 108 -7.28 -8.65 -10.89
CA GLU A 108 -6.17 -8.33 -11.77
C GLU A 108 -5.32 -9.57 -12.08
N THR A 109 -5.01 -10.37 -11.06
CA THR A 109 -4.28 -11.63 -11.22
C THR A 109 -5.05 -12.60 -12.13
N THR A 110 -6.38 -12.70 -11.94
CA THR A 110 -7.23 -13.56 -12.79
C THR A 110 -7.26 -13.07 -14.23
N ASN A 111 -7.39 -11.75 -14.46
CA ASN A 111 -7.37 -11.16 -15.79
C ASN A 111 -6.01 -11.38 -16.48
N TYR A 112 -4.90 -11.24 -15.74
CA TYR A 112 -3.55 -11.52 -16.23
C TYR A 112 -3.37 -12.99 -16.62
N ILE A 113 -3.77 -13.93 -15.76
CA ILE A 113 -3.72 -15.36 -16.07
C ILE A 113 -4.57 -15.68 -17.29
N ARG A 114 -5.79 -15.14 -17.37
CA ARG A 114 -6.68 -15.32 -18.52
C ARG A 114 -6.06 -14.79 -19.80
N TYR A 115 -5.43 -13.62 -19.76
CA TYR A 115 -4.70 -13.05 -20.89
C TYR A 115 -3.55 -13.98 -21.34
N ARG A 116 -2.75 -14.50 -20.40
CA ARG A 116 -1.66 -15.44 -20.71
C ARG A 116 -2.15 -16.75 -21.33
N MET A 117 -3.33 -17.24 -20.96
CA MET A 117 -3.89 -18.49 -21.49
C MET A 117 -4.66 -18.32 -22.80
N THR A 118 -5.37 -17.20 -22.98
CA THR A 118 -6.32 -17.02 -24.10
C THR A 118 -5.90 -15.96 -25.12
N GLY A 119 -4.89 -15.15 -24.79
CA GLY A 119 -4.50 -13.96 -25.56
C GLY A 119 -5.48 -12.78 -25.49
N LYS A 120 -6.62 -12.93 -24.79
CA LYS A 120 -7.67 -11.90 -24.70
C LYS A 120 -7.48 -10.99 -23.50
N PHE A 121 -6.95 -9.80 -23.74
CA PHE A 121 -6.78 -8.76 -22.73
C PHE A 121 -8.09 -8.01 -22.48
N THR A 122 -8.48 -7.85 -21.21
CA THR A 122 -9.53 -6.88 -20.81
C THR A 122 -8.83 -5.67 -20.21
N ALA A 123 -9.07 -4.50 -20.77
CA ALA A 123 -8.65 -3.25 -20.15
C ALA A 123 -9.57 -2.93 -18.97
N LEU A 124 -9.23 -3.40 -17.77
CA LEU A 124 -10.06 -3.19 -16.56
C LEU A 124 -10.27 -1.68 -16.28
N LEU A 125 -9.29 -0.84 -16.60
CA LEU A 125 -9.38 0.62 -16.47
C LEU A 125 -10.44 1.27 -17.38
N GLU A 126 -10.87 0.61 -18.46
CA GLU A 126 -11.98 1.11 -19.30
C GLU A 126 -13.35 0.91 -18.64
N ILE A 127 -13.43 0.00 -17.66
CA ILE A 127 -14.64 -0.22 -16.88
C ILE A 127 -14.74 0.89 -15.84
N LYS A 128 -15.64 1.86 -16.06
CA LYS A 128 -15.84 3.03 -15.18
C LYS A 128 -15.93 2.68 -13.69
N ALA A 129 -16.66 1.63 -13.35
CA ALA A 129 -16.80 1.19 -11.97
C ALA A 129 -15.47 0.71 -11.36
N TRP A 130 -14.66 -0.02 -12.15
CA TRP A 130 -13.33 -0.46 -11.74
C TRP A 130 -12.43 0.74 -11.47
N PHE A 131 -12.33 1.66 -12.44
CA PHE A 131 -11.55 2.88 -12.32
C PHE A 131 -11.93 3.71 -11.07
N ILE A 132 -13.21 3.88 -10.79
CA ILE A 132 -13.65 4.62 -9.59
C ILE A 132 -13.18 3.92 -8.31
N ILE A 133 -13.24 2.60 -8.26
CA ILE A 133 -12.89 1.81 -7.08
C ILE A 133 -11.38 1.73 -6.88
N THR A 134 -10.58 1.56 -7.94
CA THR A 134 -9.12 1.38 -7.82
C THR A 134 -8.36 2.70 -7.80
N GLU A 135 -8.86 3.75 -8.47
CA GLU A 135 -8.15 5.03 -8.59
C GLU A 135 -8.70 6.12 -7.66
N LEU A 136 -10.02 6.34 -7.68
CA LEU A 136 -10.63 7.47 -6.95
C LEU A 136 -10.86 7.14 -5.47
N LEU A 137 -11.32 5.93 -5.17
CA LEU A 137 -11.66 5.52 -3.81
C LEU A 137 -10.45 5.54 -2.85
N PRO A 138 -9.23 5.05 -3.20
CA PRO A 138 -8.08 5.16 -2.30
C PRO A 138 -7.75 6.62 -1.96
N ILE A 139 -7.82 7.52 -2.94
CA ILE A 139 -7.54 8.95 -2.76
C ILE A 139 -8.56 9.55 -1.78
N LEU A 140 -9.85 9.33 -2.01
CA LEU A 140 -10.91 9.81 -1.13
C LEU A 140 -10.77 9.26 0.29
N CYS A 141 -10.52 7.96 0.42
CA CYS A 141 -10.26 7.31 1.71
C CYS A 141 -9.03 7.90 2.41
N MET A 142 -7.95 8.16 1.69
CA MET A 142 -6.74 8.75 2.25
C MET A 142 -7.00 10.16 2.79
N VAL A 143 -7.72 11.00 2.04
CA VAL A 143 -8.13 12.34 2.50
C VAL A 143 -8.93 12.26 3.81
N ILE A 144 -9.88 11.33 3.90
CA ILE A 144 -10.67 11.11 5.11
C ILE A 144 -9.78 10.68 6.29
N VAL A 145 -8.87 9.72 6.08
CA VAL A 145 -7.95 9.23 7.11
C VAL A 145 -7.04 10.35 7.63
N LEU A 146 -6.46 11.15 6.73
CA LEU A 146 -5.62 12.29 7.09
C LEU A 146 -6.42 13.36 7.84
N PHE A 147 -7.65 13.65 7.42
CA PHE A 147 -8.52 14.59 8.12
C PHE A 147 -8.83 14.14 9.54
N ILE A 148 -9.19 12.86 9.74
CA ILE A 148 -9.42 12.26 11.07
C ILE A 148 -8.16 12.42 11.94
N TYR A 149 -6.99 12.18 11.36
CA TYR A 149 -5.72 12.31 12.08
C TYR A 149 -5.43 13.74 12.53
N VAL A 150 -5.54 14.72 11.62
CA VAL A 150 -5.31 16.14 11.94
C VAL A 150 -6.25 16.60 13.06
N ARG A 151 -7.52 16.18 13.04
CA ARG A 151 -8.46 16.51 14.12
C ARG A 151 -8.04 15.90 15.45
N LYS A 152 -7.62 14.63 15.48
CA LYS A 152 -7.14 13.98 16.71
C LYS A 152 -5.89 14.66 17.26
N LEU A 153 -4.92 14.96 16.41
CA LEU A 153 -3.68 15.63 16.81
C LEU A 153 -3.97 17.02 17.40
N SER A 154 -4.86 17.78 16.77
CA SER A 154 -5.26 19.12 17.23
C SER A 154 -5.88 19.11 18.63
N VAL A 155 -6.65 18.07 18.97
CA VAL A 155 -7.24 17.92 20.32
C VAL A 155 -6.14 17.63 21.34
N ILE A 156 -5.23 16.70 21.04
CA ILE A 156 -4.12 16.34 21.92
C ILE A 156 -3.22 17.56 22.18
N THR A 157 -2.83 18.29 21.13
CA THR A 157 -1.98 19.49 21.28
C THR A 157 -2.63 20.57 22.13
N LYS A 158 -3.96 20.74 22.06
CA LYS A 158 -4.67 21.69 22.94
C LYS A 158 -4.61 21.27 24.40
N GLN A 159 -4.73 19.97 24.70
CA GLN A 159 -4.65 19.45 26.07
C GLN A 159 -3.25 19.60 26.66
N THR A 160 -2.19 19.38 25.86
CA THR A 160 -0.81 19.53 26.34
C THR A 160 -0.42 20.99 26.60
N ARG A 161 -1.04 21.96 25.90
CA ARG A 161 -0.78 23.40 26.11
C ARG A 161 -1.54 24.01 27.28
N SER A 162 -2.55 23.32 27.82
CA SER A 162 -3.34 23.79 28.98
C SER A 162 -2.81 23.29 30.33
N ILE A 163 -1.68 22.57 30.33
CA ILE A 163 -0.93 22.11 31.51
C ILE A 163 0.34 22.95 31.60
#